data_AF-A0A1A9UVT1-F1
#
_entry.id   AF-A0A1A9UVT1-F1
#
_cell.length_a   1.000
_cell.length_b   1.000
_cell.length_c   1.000
_cell.angle_alpha   90.00
_cell.angle_beta   90.00
_cell.angle_gamma   90.00
#
_symmetry.space_group_name_H-M   'P 1'
#
loop_
_entity.id
_entity.type
_entity.pdbx_description
1 polymer ?
#
loop_
_entity_poly.entity_id
_entity_poly.type
_entity_poly.pdbx_seq_one_letter_code
_entity_poly.pdbx_strand_id
1 'polypeptide(L)'
;MFKVKSAFASFNQSEPEWIAAIKRKTDEILKSFDAKTSEKVNNAERQYKNIPHNLFLSDEFTSSEYHDDVDMELNFDQTVDDNKNNDWDLLIFTQQWPATTCYHWREQDKNHECKLPNIKEFWTIHGIWPTKLGHMGPSFCNKTANFDINALQDIMERMNLFWPDIDGEEPVQDHWLWKHEWLKHGTCAATLDQLNNEIKYFDQGLKWRENYLISNILRDSNIHPDSNNTVVALHTALIKGLGKNPSIHCLYDGKNDISYLADIRICFNKSLELVDCDGVLRDATSIDYPGGTVITNCHISQAVHYPSLVPGRHIISYY
;
A
#
# COMPACT_ATOMS: atom_id res chain seq x y z
N MET A 1 88.79 12.45 11.00
CA MET A 1 87.69 13.10 10.28
C MET A 1 87.50 12.39 8.95
N PHE A 2 86.67 11.35 8.88
CA PHE A 2 86.27 10.71 7.61
C PHE A 2 84.80 10.27 7.71
N LYS A 3 83.98 10.74 6.76
CA LYS A 3 82.52 10.68 6.74
C LYS A 3 82.01 9.27 6.47
N VAL A 4 81.03 8.81 7.25
CA VAL A 4 80.13 7.70 6.89
C VAL A 4 79.12 8.22 5.87
N LYS A 5 79.06 7.63 4.67
CA LYS A 5 77.94 7.81 3.73
C LYS A 5 77.03 6.60 3.87
N SER A 6 75.79 6.81 4.34
CA SER A 6 74.72 5.83 4.18
C SER A 6 74.23 5.86 2.74
N ALA A 7 74.06 4.69 2.14
CA ALA A 7 73.32 4.51 0.89
C ALA A 7 72.04 3.75 1.24
N PHE A 8 70.93 4.48 1.42
CA PHE A 8 69.60 3.90 1.34
C PHE A 8 69.21 3.90 -0.14
N ALA A 9 69.20 2.72 -0.77
CA ALA A 9 68.57 2.53 -2.07
C ALA A 9 67.06 2.37 -1.86
N SER A 10 66.26 3.30 -2.37
CA SER A 10 64.80 3.17 -2.43
C SER A 10 64.42 2.16 -3.51
N PHE A 11 63.96 0.97 -3.10
CA PHE A 11 63.29 0.04 -4.00
C PHE A 11 61.90 0.57 -4.33
N ASN A 12 61.73 1.22 -5.48
CA ASN A 12 60.43 1.36 -6.13
C ASN A 12 60.06 -0.02 -6.72
N GLN A 13 59.32 -0.84 -5.98
CA GLN A 13 58.65 -1.99 -6.58
C GLN A 13 57.37 -1.49 -7.25
N SER A 14 57.39 -1.46 -8.59
CA SER A 14 56.17 -1.36 -9.40
C SER A 14 55.22 -2.49 -9.05
N GLU A 15 53.92 -2.18 -8.93
CA GLU A 15 52.87 -3.15 -8.64
C GLU A 15 52.97 -4.35 -9.62
N PRO A 16 53.05 -5.60 -9.11
CA PRO A 16 53.14 -6.77 -9.98
C PRO A 16 51.99 -6.82 -10.98
N GLU A 17 52.28 -7.12 -12.25
CA GLU A 17 51.30 -7.09 -13.35
C GLU A 17 50.04 -7.94 -13.07
N TRP A 18 50.16 -9.00 -12.27
CA TRP A 18 49.04 -9.84 -11.88
C TRP A 18 48.04 -9.13 -10.95
N ILE A 19 48.50 -8.22 -10.09
CA ILE A 19 47.61 -7.40 -9.24
C ILE A 19 46.90 -6.35 -10.08
N ALA A 20 47.60 -5.70 -11.02
CA ALA A 20 46.99 -4.78 -11.97
C ALA A 20 45.98 -5.47 -12.90
N ALA A 21 46.20 -6.74 -13.24
CA ALA A 21 45.24 -7.54 -14.00
C ALA A 21 43.97 -7.87 -13.19
N ILE A 22 44.10 -8.20 -11.90
CA ILE A 22 42.95 -8.44 -11.00
C ILE A 22 42.12 -7.16 -10.85
N LYS A 23 42.75 -6.01 -10.58
CA LYS A 23 42.04 -4.73 -10.44
C LYS A 23 41.23 -4.38 -11.68
N ARG A 24 41.83 -4.50 -12.88
CA ARG A 24 41.13 -4.28 -14.15
C ARG A 24 39.92 -5.19 -14.32
N LYS A 25 40.07 -6.48 -13.99
CA LYS A 25 38.98 -7.45 -14.09
C LYS A 25 37.86 -7.16 -13.09
N THR A 26 38.20 -6.74 -11.87
CA THR A 26 37.22 -6.29 -10.86
C THR A 26 36.48 -5.04 -11.33
N ASP A 27 37.18 -4.06 -11.89
CA ASP A 27 36.58 -2.83 -12.43
C ASP A 27 35.65 -3.11 -13.63
N GLU A 28 36.02 -4.05 -14.51
CA GLU A 28 35.16 -4.50 -15.61
C GLU A 28 33.88 -5.18 -15.10
N ILE A 29 33.99 -6.02 -14.07
CA ILE A 29 32.85 -6.68 -13.43
C ILE A 29 31.92 -5.64 -12.81
N LEU A 30 32.47 -4.69 -12.03
CA LEU A 30 31.72 -3.60 -11.41
C LEU A 30 31.01 -2.73 -12.45
N LYS A 31 31.70 -2.33 -13.53
CA LYS A 31 31.09 -1.58 -14.64
C LYS A 31 29.97 -2.37 -15.33
N SER A 32 30.13 -3.69 -15.50
CA SER A 32 29.07 -4.52 -16.09
C SER A 32 27.85 -4.65 -15.17
N PHE A 33 28.07 -4.67 -13.86
CA PHE A 33 27.03 -4.71 -12.85
C PHE A 33 26.25 -3.37 -12.81
N ASP A 34 26.97 -2.24 -12.82
CA ASP A 34 26.37 -0.91 -12.88
C ASP A 34 25.58 -0.71 -14.18
N ALA A 35 26.11 -1.15 -15.32
CA ALA A 35 25.44 -1.05 -16.61
C ALA A 35 24.13 -1.87 -16.63
N LYS A 36 24.16 -3.13 -16.15
CA LYS A 36 22.96 -3.97 -16.03
C LYS A 36 21.93 -3.39 -15.07
N THR A 37 22.39 -2.77 -13.98
CA THR A 37 21.52 -2.11 -13.01
C THR A 37 20.86 -0.87 -13.62
N SER A 38 21.64 -0.04 -14.33
CA SER A 38 21.13 1.13 -15.04
C SER A 38 20.14 0.74 -16.14
N GLU A 39 20.41 -0.33 -16.90
CA GLU A 39 19.48 -0.83 -17.91
C GLU A 39 18.15 -1.30 -17.31
N LYS A 40 18.19 -2.02 -16.18
CA LYS A 40 16.96 -2.42 -15.46
C LYS A 40 16.18 -1.21 -14.94
N VAL A 41 16.84 -0.23 -14.35
CA VAL A 41 16.21 1.01 -13.86
C VAL A 41 15.57 1.77 -15.03
N ASN A 42 16.31 1.95 -16.12
CA ASN A 42 15.78 2.60 -17.33
C ASN A 42 14.58 1.86 -17.93
N ASN A 43 14.56 0.53 -17.86
CA ASN A 43 13.44 -0.27 -18.35
C ASN A 43 12.22 -0.16 -17.44
N ALA A 44 12.42 -0.14 -16.12
CA ALA A 44 11.36 0.13 -15.13
C ALA A 44 10.79 1.55 -15.29
N GLU A 45 11.63 2.56 -15.52
CA GLU A 45 11.18 3.94 -15.80
C GLU A 45 10.38 4.03 -17.11
N ARG A 46 10.76 3.27 -18.14
CA ARG A 46 9.99 3.20 -19.39
C ARG A 46 8.66 2.49 -19.22
N GLN A 47 8.61 1.42 -18.43
CA GLN A 47 7.34 0.77 -18.07
C GLN A 47 6.45 1.75 -17.33
N TYR A 48 6.98 2.50 -16.36
CA TYR A 48 6.25 3.54 -15.62
C TYR A 48 5.70 4.66 -16.51
N LYS A 49 6.50 5.21 -17.43
CA LYS A 49 6.05 6.25 -18.38
C LYS A 49 4.93 5.81 -19.33
N ASN A 50 4.77 4.49 -19.51
CA ASN A 50 3.72 3.92 -20.35
C ASN A 50 2.48 3.53 -19.54
N ILE A 51 2.50 3.66 -18.20
CA ILE A 51 1.30 3.56 -17.38
C ILE A 51 0.51 4.85 -17.63
N PRO A 52 -0.74 4.79 -18.11
CA PRO A 52 -1.54 5.98 -18.33
C PRO A 52 -1.58 6.81 -17.04
N HIS A 53 -1.13 8.06 -17.06
CA HIS A 53 -1.22 8.96 -15.89
C HIS A 53 -2.68 9.16 -15.39
N ASN A 54 -3.67 8.80 -16.22
CA ASN A 54 -5.10 8.78 -15.89
C ASN A 54 -5.56 7.49 -15.17
N LEU A 55 -4.70 6.49 -14.97
CA LEU A 55 -4.97 5.31 -14.12
C LEU A 55 -4.59 5.55 -12.65
N PHE A 56 -3.99 6.70 -12.34
CA PHE A 56 -3.39 7.02 -11.03
C PHE A 56 -4.24 7.90 -10.12
N LEU A 57 -5.41 8.34 -10.60
CA LEU A 57 -6.51 8.58 -9.69
C LEU A 57 -7.08 7.18 -9.47
N SER A 58 -6.69 6.52 -8.38
CA SER A 58 -7.48 5.39 -7.94
C SER A 58 -8.88 5.95 -7.71
N ASP A 59 -9.80 5.64 -8.63
CA ASP A 59 -11.22 5.89 -8.47
C ASP A 59 -11.74 5.28 -7.14
N GLU A 60 -10.97 4.42 -6.47
CA GLU A 60 -11.22 3.91 -5.12
C GLU A 60 -10.93 4.87 -3.95
N PHE A 61 -10.19 5.97 -4.15
CA PHE A 61 -9.99 6.99 -3.09
C PHE A 61 -10.81 8.27 -3.36
N THR A 62 -11.12 8.54 -4.63
CA THR A 62 -11.93 9.68 -5.06
C THR A 62 -13.20 9.20 -5.73
N SER A 63 -14.35 9.50 -5.14
CA SER A 63 -15.66 9.52 -5.82
C SER A 63 -16.30 8.20 -6.28
N SER A 64 -15.65 7.03 -6.31
CA SER A 64 -16.40 5.79 -6.58
C SER A 64 -17.27 5.35 -5.40
N GLU A 65 -17.01 5.78 -4.17
CA GLU A 65 -17.98 5.56 -3.08
C GLU A 65 -19.26 6.38 -3.30
N TYR A 66 -19.14 7.62 -3.81
CA TYR A 66 -20.29 8.48 -4.16
C TYR A 66 -20.98 8.08 -5.47
N HIS A 67 -20.26 7.45 -6.41
CA HIS A 67 -20.86 6.85 -7.61
C HIS A 67 -21.41 5.44 -7.34
N ASP A 68 -20.87 4.72 -6.36
CA ASP A 68 -21.45 3.47 -5.84
C ASP A 68 -22.73 3.75 -5.04
N ASP A 69 -22.92 4.94 -4.46
CA ASP A 69 -24.22 5.36 -3.90
C ASP A 69 -25.30 5.39 -4.99
N VAL A 70 -24.94 5.84 -6.19
CA VAL A 70 -25.81 5.78 -7.36
C VAL A 70 -26.05 4.33 -7.77
N ASP A 71 -25.07 3.44 -7.70
CA ASP A 71 -25.28 2.00 -7.98
C ASP A 71 -26.04 1.26 -6.85
N MET A 72 -25.96 1.70 -5.60
CA MET A 72 -26.71 1.16 -4.47
C MET A 72 -28.19 1.59 -4.54
N GLU A 73 -28.47 2.83 -4.99
CA GLU A 73 -29.83 3.33 -5.23
C GLU A 73 -30.43 2.90 -6.60
N LEU A 74 -29.63 2.81 -7.67
CA LEU A 74 -30.10 2.45 -9.03
C LEU A 74 -30.24 0.94 -9.26
N ASN A 75 -29.70 0.07 -8.39
CA ASN A 75 -29.96 -1.39 -8.46
C ASN A 75 -31.37 -1.81 -8.00
N PHE A 76 -32.28 -0.84 -7.77
CA PHE A 76 -33.70 -1.12 -7.59
C PHE A 76 -34.44 -1.48 -8.90
N ASP A 77 -33.77 -1.38 -10.06
CA ASP A 77 -34.36 -1.82 -11.34
C ASP A 77 -34.07 -3.29 -11.66
N GLN A 78 -35.15 -4.01 -11.92
CA GLN A 78 -35.25 -5.45 -12.02
C GLN A 78 -34.59 -5.98 -13.31
N THR A 79 -33.34 -6.45 -13.22
CA THR A 79 -32.90 -7.57 -14.07
C THR A 79 -32.05 -8.55 -13.25
N VAL A 80 -32.60 -9.74 -13.08
CA VAL A 80 -31.93 -10.89 -12.46
C VAL A 80 -30.90 -11.40 -13.45
N ASP A 81 -29.63 -10.97 -13.29
CA ASP A 81 -28.50 -11.69 -13.86
C ASP A 81 -27.84 -12.51 -12.73
N ASP A 82 -28.45 -13.67 -12.45
CA ASP A 82 -27.98 -14.71 -11.52
C ASP A 82 -26.66 -15.38 -11.99
N ASN A 83 -26.01 -14.84 -13.02
CA ASN A 83 -24.87 -15.46 -13.69
C ASN A 83 -23.54 -14.70 -13.49
N LYS A 84 -23.44 -13.80 -12.51
CA LYS A 84 -22.13 -13.30 -12.06
C LYS A 84 -21.42 -14.40 -11.29
N ASN A 85 -20.34 -14.92 -11.87
CA ASN A 85 -19.43 -15.83 -11.19
C ASN A 85 -18.76 -15.09 -10.02
N ASN A 86 -19.27 -15.31 -8.80
CA ASN A 86 -18.75 -14.73 -7.56
C ASN A 86 -17.52 -15.48 -7.03
N ASP A 87 -16.82 -16.24 -7.89
CA ASP A 87 -15.56 -16.87 -7.53
C ASP A 87 -14.45 -15.83 -7.35
N TRP A 88 -13.57 -16.11 -6.40
CA TRP A 88 -12.44 -15.26 -6.01
C TRP A 88 -11.30 -16.16 -5.51
N ASP A 89 -10.07 -15.66 -5.48
CA ASP A 89 -8.89 -16.50 -5.24
C ASP A 89 -8.26 -16.25 -3.87
N LEU A 90 -8.23 -15.00 -3.43
CA LEU A 90 -7.64 -14.57 -2.16
C LEU A 90 -8.40 -13.41 -1.53
N LEU A 91 -8.06 -13.10 -0.28
CA LEU A 91 -8.50 -11.91 0.45
C LEU A 91 -7.35 -10.91 0.51
N ILE A 92 -7.63 -9.66 0.19
CA ILE A 92 -6.72 -8.55 0.45
C ILE A 92 -7.15 -7.88 1.74
N PHE A 93 -6.26 -7.82 2.73
CA PHE A 93 -6.46 -7.00 3.93
C PHE A 93 -5.70 -5.68 3.77
N THR A 94 -6.45 -4.58 3.76
CA THR A 94 -5.93 -3.24 3.51
C THR A 94 -5.88 -2.46 4.83
N GLN A 95 -4.69 -1.99 5.19
CA GLN A 95 -4.50 -0.98 6.23
C GLN A 95 -4.14 0.34 5.59
N GLN A 96 -4.82 1.41 6.00
CA GLN A 96 -4.63 2.76 5.49
C GLN A 96 -3.94 3.67 6.52
N TRP A 97 -3.25 4.69 6.02
CA TRP A 97 -2.60 5.72 6.81
C TRP A 97 -3.52 6.94 6.98
N PRO A 98 -4.10 7.16 8.18
CA PRO A 98 -5.15 8.15 8.36
C PRO A 98 -4.78 9.58 7.95
N ALA A 99 -3.51 9.98 8.09
CA ALA A 99 -3.10 11.33 7.72
C ALA A 99 -3.15 11.56 6.20
N THR A 100 -2.82 10.55 5.40
CA THR A 100 -2.91 10.62 3.94
C THR A 100 -4.37 10.52 3.50
N THR A 101 -5.16 9.62 4.08
CA THR A 101 -6.60 9.52 3.84
C THR A 101 -7.30 10.85 4.09
N CYS A 102 -7.07 11.44 5.27
CA CYS A 102 -7.65 12.73 5.62
C CYS A 102 -7.17 13.88 4.71
N TYR A 103 -5.90 13.89 4.32
CA TYR A 103 -5.42 14.90 3.37
C TYR A 103 -6.17 14.80 2.05
N HIS A 104 -6.31 13.58 1.53
CA HIS A 104 -7.05 13.32 0.33
C HIS A 104 -8.50 13.83 0.40
N TRP A 105 -9.21 13.43 1.46
CA TRP A 105 -10.58 13.84 1.73
C TRP A 105 -10.74 15.36 1.76
N ARG A 106 -9.82 16.05 2.45
CA ARG A 106 -9.81 17.52 2.58
C ARG A 106 -9.46 18.28 1.31
N GLU A 107 -8.89 17.63 0.31
CA GLU A 107 -8.60 18.23 -1.00
C GLU A 107 -9.80 18.18 -1.94
N GLN A 108 -10.81 17.35 -1.66
CA GLN A 108 -12.05 17.26 -2.44
C GLN A 108 -13.01 18.42 -2.12
N ASP A 109 -13.19 18.74 -0.83
CA ASP A 109 -13.92 19.93 -0.38
C ASP A 109 -13.19 20.60 0.80
N LYS A 110 -13.15 21.93 0.78
CA LYS A 110 -12.57 22.76 1.84
C LYS A 110 -13.34 22.69 3.17
N ASN A 111 -14.58 22.23 3.17
CA ASN A 111 -15.43 22.11 4.35
C ASN A 111 -15.34 20.72 4.99
N HIS A 112 -14.73 19.74 4.30
CA HIS A 112 -14.50 18.42 4.86
C HIS A 112 -13.65 18.49 6.13
N GLU A 113 -14.01 17.72 7.14
CA GLU A 113 -13.23 17.54 8.37
C GLU A 113 -12.96 16.05 8.51
N CYS A 114 -11.92 15.67 9.27
CA CYS A 114 -11.57 14.27 9.46
C CYS A 114 -11.59 13.88 10.92
N LYS A 115 -11.82 12.61 11.19
CA LYS A 115 -11.71 12.02 12.53
C LYS A 115 -10.50 11.10 12.59
N LEU A 116 -9.39 11.65 13.10
CA LEU A 116 -8.14 10.91 13.21
C LEU A 116 -8.04 10.16 14.53
N PRO A 117 -7.39 8.98 14.56
CA PRO A 117 -7.02 8.33 15.81
C PRO A 117 -6.13 9.24 16.67
N ASN A 118 -6.41 9.27 17.98
CA ASN A 118 -5.58 10.02 18.94
C ASN A 118 -4.24 9.33 19.27
N ILE A 119 -3.97 8.17 18.66
CA ILE A 119 -2.76 7.37 18.85
C ILE A 119 -1.79 7.69 17.71
N LYS A 120 -0.53 7.99 18.04
CA LYS A 120 0.52 8.23 17.05
C LYS A 120 0.90 6.94 16.32
N GLU A 121 1.36 7.05 15.07
CA GLU A 121 1.85 5.90 14.28
C GLU A 121 0.80 4.79 14.13
N PHE A 122 -0.47 5.19 14.06
CA PHE A 122 -1.59 4.27 14.12
C PHE A 122 -2.26 4.14 12.76
N TRP A 123 -2.02 2.99 12.11
CA TRP A 123 -2.72 2.59 10.90
C TRP A 123 -4.15 2.15 11.23
N THR A 124 -5.11 2.41 10.37
CA THR A 124 -6.49 1.90 10.53
C THR A 124 -6.80 0.89 9.45
N ILE A 125 -7.81 0.06 9.68
CA ILE A 125 -8.33 -0.84 8.66
C ILE A 125 -9.07 0.00 7.62
N HIS A 126 -8.83 -0.30 6.36
CA HIS A 126 -9.69 0.15 5.26
C HIS A 126 -10.70 -0.96 4.96
N GLY A 127 -10.23 -2.17 4.67
CA GLY A 127 -11.13 -3.27 4.30
C GLY A 127 -10.52 -4.66 4.17
N ILE A 128 -11.40 -5.64 3.94
CA ILE A 128 -11.05 -7.03 3.60
C ILE A 128 -11.73 -7.38 2.28
N TRP A 129 -10.98 -7.51 1.20
CA TRP A 129 -11.55 -7.58 -0.13
C TRP A 129 -11.28 -8.92 -0.79
N PRO A 130 -12.31 -9.80 -0.93
CA PRO A 130 -12.26 -10.92 -1.86
C PRO A 130 -11.84 -10.45 -3.23
N THR A 131 -10.80 -11.07 -3.78
CA THR A 131 -10.19 -10.65 -5.03
C THR A 131 -9.96 -11.86 -5.93
N LYS A 132 -10.40 -11.75 -7.18
CA LYS A 132 -10.02 -12.66 -8.27
C LYS A 132 -8.73 -12.17 -8.91
N LEU A 133 -7.74 -13.05 -9.06
CA LEU A 133 -6.47 -12.68 -9.67
C LEU A 133 -6.68 -12.22 -11.13
N GLY A 134 -5.97 -11.17 -11.51
CA GLY A 134 -6.10 -10.54 -12.84
C GLY A 134 -7.42 -9.81 -13.11
N HIS A 135 -8.33 -9.69 -12.14
CA HIS A 135 -9.64 -9.04 -12.31
C HIS A 135 -9.99 -8.17 -11.09
N MET A 136 -10.86 -7.18 -11.30
CA MET A 136 -11.47 -6.44 -10.19
C MET A 136 -12.67 -7.21 -9.61
N GLY A 137 -12.84 -7.14 -8.28
CA GLY A 137 -13.93 -7.80 -7.56
C GLY A 137 -13.65 -9.27 -7.23
N PRO A 138 -14.68 -10.03 -6.84
CA PRO A 138 -16.11 -9.72 -6.96
C PRO A 138 -16.61 -8.68 -5.94
N SER A 139 -17.79 -8.10 -6.22
CA SER A 139 -18.43 -7.09 -5.36
C SER A 139 -19.94 -7.32 -5.31
N PHE A 140 -20.58 -6.96 -4.19
CA PHE A 140 -22.03 -7.03 -4.00
C PHE A 140 -22.61 -8.43 -4.28
N CYS A 141 -21.94 -9.48 -3.78
CA CYS A 141 -22.27 -10.87 -4.10
C CYS A 141 -23.63 -11.35 -3.55
N ASN A 142 -24.22 -10.62 -2.60
CA ASN A 142 -25.59 -10.83 -2.15
C ASN A 142 -26.38 -9.52 -2.12
N LYS A 143 -27.14 -9.24 -3.19
CA LYS A 143 -28.00 -8.04 -3.31
C LYS A 143 -29.19 -8.02 -2.34
N THR A 144 -29.49 -9.13 -1.68
CA THR A 144 -30.59 -9.23 -0.68
C THR A 144 -30.09 -9.10 0.76
N ALA A 145 -28.76 -9.02 0.96
CA ALA A 145 -28.19 -8.82 2.28
C ALA A 145 -28.55 -7.43 2.82
N ASN A 146 -28.79 -7.36 4.12
CA ASN A 146 -28.84 -6.13 4.87
C ASN A 146 -27.64 -6.08 5.81
N PHE A 147 -27.33 -4.89 6.32
CA PHE A 147 -26.33 -4.68 7.37
C PHE A 147 -27.04 -4.46 8.70
N ASP A 148 -26.64 -5.18 9.75
CA ASP A 148 -27.16 -5.04 11.11
C ASP A 148 -26.06 -4.64 12.10
N ILE A 149 -25.96 -3.34 12.36
CA ILE A 149 -25.01 -2.79 13.33
C ILE A 149 -25.04 -3.47 14.71
N ASN A 150 -26.21 -3.98 15.14
CA ASN A 150 -26.34 -4.64 16.44
C ASN A 150 -25.59 -5.97 16.49
N ALA A 151 -25.32 -6.60 15.35
CA ALA A 151 -24.50 -7.80 15.27
C ALA A 151 -23.05 -7.52 15.70
N LEU A 152 -22.60 -6.27 15.67
CA LEU A 152 -21.23 -5.86 16.02
C LEU A 152 -21.10 -5.35 17.46
N GLN A 153 -22.17 -5.37 18.26
CA GLN A 153 -22.21 -4.76 19.59
C GLN A 153 -21.06 -5.23 20.50
N ASP A 154 -20.69 -6.51 20.44
CA ASP A 154 -19.64 -7.11 21.26
C ASP A 154 -18.22 -6.69 20.85
N ILE A 155 -18.04 -6.15 19.64
CA ILE A 155 -16.74 -5.70 19.11
C ILE A 155 -16.73 -4.19 18.79
N MET A 156 -17.77 -3.46 19.17
CA MET A 156 -17.99 -2.06 18.81
C MET A 156 -16.82 -1.14 19.22
N GLU A 157 -16.22 -1.36 20.39
CA GLU A 157 -15.06 -0.59 20.84
C GLU A 157 -13.84 -0.80 19.91
N ARG A 158 -13.58 -2.06 19.53
CA ARG A 158 -12.51 -2.40 18.59
C ARG A 158 -12.79 -1.86 17.19
N MET A 159 -14.05 -1.89 16.73
CA MET A 159 -14.47 -1.29 15.46
C MET A 159 -14.19 0.21 15.43
N ASN A 160 -14.63 0.95 16.44
CA ASN A 160 -14.38 2.39 16.54
C ASN A 160 -12.89 2.76 16.61
N LEU A 161 -12.07 1.90 17.22
CA LEU A 161 -10.64 2.16 17.36
C LEU A 161 -9.84 1.78 16.10
N PHE A 162 -10.08 0.59 15.56
CA PHE A 162 -9.23 0.00 14.52
C PHE A 162 -9.77 0.19 13.11
N TRP A 163 -11.08 0.35 12.95
CA TRP A 163 -11.75 0.52 11.65
C TRP A 163 -12.63 1.78 11.62
N PRO A 164 -12.16 2.95 12.09
CA PRO A 164 -12.96 4.16 12.05
C PRO A 164 -13.18 4.61 10.60
N ASP A 165 -14.30 5.30 10.38
CA ASP A 165 -14.46 6.19 9.25
C ASP A 165 -13.63 7.46 9.48
N ILE A 166 -12.67 7.71 8.59
CA ILE A 166 -11.75 8.86 8.69
C ILE A 166 -12.38 10.13 8.11
N ASP A 167 -13.29 9.99 7.15
CA ASP A 167 -13.84 11.09 6.36
C ASP A 167 -14.85 11.90 7.17
N GLY A 168 -15.31 11.36 8.30
CA GLY A 168 -15.89 12.16 9.38
C GLY A 168 -17.18 12.89 9.01
N GLU A 169 -17.83 12.54 7.89
CA GLU A 169 -19.12 13.09 7.51
C GLU A 169 -20.14 12.81 8.60
N GLU A 170 -20.88 13.85 8.98
CA GLU A 170 -22.05 13.71 9.84
C GLU A 170 -23.31 13.58 8.96
N PRO A 171 -24.25 12.69 9.31
CA PRO A 171 -24.27 11.98 10.58
C PRO A 171 -23.40 10.70 10.58
N VAL A 172 -22.53 10.58 11.59
CA VAL A 172 -21.79 9.34 11.95
C VAL A 172 -22.73 8.17 12.26
N GLN A 173 -24.02 8.46 12.42
CA GLN A 173 -25.02 7.53 12.93
C GLN A 173 -25.30 6.34 12.00
N ASP A 174 -24.94 6.42 10.71
CA ASP A 174 -25.31 5.39 9.75
C ASP A 174 -24.24 4.31 9.56
N HIS A 175 -23.08 4.42 10.23
CA HIS A 175 -21.98 3.44 10.14
C HIS A 175 -21.66 3.07 8.69
N TRP A 176 -21.69 4.06 7.81
CA TRP A 176 -21.74 3.88 6.36
C TRP A 176 -20.56 3.03 5.87
N LEU A 177 -19.35 3.26 6.38
CA LEU A 177 -18.15 2.53 5.98
C LEU A 177 -18.31 1.03 6.25
N TRP A 178 -18.78 0.67 7.44
CA TRP A 178 -18.97 -0.74 7.81
C TRP A 178 -20.10 -1.37 7.00
N LYS A 179 -21.19 -0.63 6.77
CA LYS A 179 -22.25 -1.07 5.87
C LYS A 179 -21.73 -1.30 4.45
N HIS A 180 -20.93 -0.38 3.90
CA HIS A 180 -20.33 -0.46 2.57
C HIS A 180 -19.41 -1.67 2.47
N GLU A 181 -18.46 -1.80 3.40
CA GLU A 181 -17.51 -2.90 3.46
C GLU A 181 -18.20 -4.27 3.57
N TRP A 182 -19.26 -4.38 4.37
CA TRP A 182 -20.03 -5.62 4.45
C TRP A 182 -20.78 -5.93 3.15
N LEU A 183 -21.59 -4.99 2.65
CA LEU A 183 -22.46 -5.24 1.50
C LEU A 183 -21.65 -5.48 0.23
N LYS A 184 -20.58 -4.70 0.00
CA LYS A 184 -19.72 -4.80 -1.18
C LYS A 184 -18.76 -5.99 -1.10
N HIS A 185 -18.10 -6.20 0.03
CA HIS A 185 -17.00 -7.18 0.15
C HIS A 185 -17.32 -8.36 1.08
N GLY A 186 -17.87 -8.09 2.26
CA GLY A 186 -18.23 -9.11 3.24
C GLY A 186 -19.20 -10.16 2.70
N THR A 187 -20.20 -9.76 1.89
CA THR A 187 -21.14 -10.69 1.26
C THR A 187 -20.47 -11.68 0.30
N CYS A 188 -19.34 -11.30 -0.32
CA CYS A 188 -18.54 -12.19 -1.16
C CYS A 188 -17.66 -13.14 -0.33
N ALA A 189 -17.09 -12.62 0.77
CA ALA A 189 -16.30 -13.38 1.72
C ALA A 189 -17.14 -14.42 2.47
N ALA A 190 -18.45 -14.19 2.59
CA ALA A 190 -19.39 -15.03 3.33
C ALA A 190 -19.57 -16.45 2.76
N THR A 191 -18.96 -16.74 1.60
CA THR A 191 -18.77 -18.10 1.08
C THR A 191 -17.84 -18.97 1.94
N LEU A 192 -17.05 -18.37 2.84
CA LEU A 192 -16.25 -19.06 3.84
C LEU A 192 -16.94 -19.11 5.20
N ASP A 193 -17.00 -20.28 5.83
CA ASP A 193 -17.64 -20.47 7.15
C ASP A 193 -17.03 -19.59 8.25
N GLN A 194 -15.75 -19.26 8.13
CA GLN A 194 -15.02 -18.39 9.04
C GLN A 194 -15.41 -16.91 8.90
N LEU A 195 -16.07 -16.50 7.81
CA LEU A 195 -16.45 -15.12 7.49
C LEU A 195 -17.94 -14.97 7.12
N ASN A 196 -18.75 -16.01 7.32
CA ASN A 196 -20.12 -16.12 6.80
C ASN A 196 -21.18 -15.25 7.47
N ASN A 197 -20.78 -14.27 8.28
CA ASN A 197 -21.66 -13.24 8.84
C ASN A 197 -20.84 -12.01 9.23
N GLU A 198 -21.53 -10.91 9.55
CA GLU A 198 -20.95 -9.61 9.88
C GLU A 198 -19.93 -9.72 11.01
N ILE A 199 -20.32 -10.25 12.17
CA ILE A 199 -19.45 -10.32 13.35
C ILE A 199 -18.16 -11.10 13.05
N LYS A 200 -18.23 -12.21 12.32
CA LYS A 200 -17.06 -13.01 11.95
C LYS A 200 -16.14 -12.28 10.97
N TYR A 201 -16.72 -11.64 9.95
CA TYR A 201 -15.95 -10.88 8.96
C TYR A 201 -15.19 -9.72 9.60
N PHE A 202 -15.88 -8.90 10.39
CA PHE A 202 -15.27 -7.75 11.05
C PHE A 202 -14.28 -8.19 12.14
N ASP A 203 -14.62 -9.17 12.99
CA ASP A 203 -13.70 -9.67 14.00
C ASP A 203 -12.41 -10.26 13.40
N GLN A 204 -12.48 -10.87 12.22
CA GLN A 204 -11.29 -11.33 11.52
C GLN A 204 -10.39 -10.17 11.08
N GLY A 205 -10.96 -9.09 10.54
CA GLY A 205 -10.21 -7.87 10.19
C GLY A 205 -9.53 -7.25 11.41
N LEU A 206 -10.24 -7.18 12.53
CA LEU A 206 -9.69 -6.68 13.81
C LEU A 206 -8.53 -7.57 14.29
N LYS A 207 -8.67 -8.89 14.24
CA LYS A 207 -7.59 -9.84 14.57
C LYS A 207 -6.36 -9.66 13.68
N TRP A 208 -6.56 -9.47 12.38
CA TRP A 208 -5.44 -9.20 11.47
C TRP A 208 -4.79 -7.85 11.77
N ARG A 209 -5.56 -6.81 12.06
CA ARG A 209 -5.03 -5.50 12.45
C ARG A 209 -4.15 -5.58 13.70
N GLU A 210 -4.55 -6.38 14.69
CA GLU A 210 -3.79 -6.58 15.94
C GLU A 210 -2.51 -7.40 15.73
N ASN A 211 -2.54 -8.38 14.82
CA ASN A 211 -1.39 -9.26 14.55
C ASN A 211 -0.37 -8.66 13.56
N TYR A 212 -0.82 -7.84 12.60
CA TYR A 212 0.01 -7.28 11.54
C TYR A 212 0.15 -5.77 11.70
N LEU A 213 0.86 -5.35 12.76
CA LEU A 213 1.13 -3.95 13.08
C LEU A 213 2.12 -3.33 12.09
N ILE A 214 1.63 -2.72 11.00
CA ILE A 214 2.47 -2.12 9.94
C ILE A 214 3.49 -1.13 10.51
N SER A 215 3.08 -0.29 11.47
CA SER A 215 4.01 0.66 12.11
C SER A 215 5.17 -0.03 12.84
N ASN A 216 4.95 -1.16 13.50
CA ASN A 216 6.04 -1.92 14.13
C ASN A 216 6.96 -2.53 13.07
N ILE A 217 6.39 -3.14 12.02
CA ILE A 217 7.17 -3.76 10.93
C ILE A 217 8.08 -2.73 10.25
N LEU A 218 7.54 -1.55 9.93
CA LEU A 218 8.31 -0.45 9.35
C LEU A 218 9.37 0.08 10.32
N ARG A 219 9.01 0.26 11.60
CA ARG A 219 9.92 0.78 12.63
C ARG A 219 11.11 -0.13 12.89
N ASP A 220 10.95 -1.45 12.79
CA ASP A 220 12.05 -2.43 12.91
C ASP A 220 13.12 -2.28 11.80
N SER A 221 12.83 -1.48 10.78
CA SER A 221 13.76 -1.07 9.72
C SER A 221 14.05 0.45 9.72
N ASN A 222 13.78 1.14 10.84
CA ASN A 222 13.92 2.59 11.02
C ASN A 222 13.03 3.43 10.07
N ILE A 223 11.93 2.86 9.60
CA ILE A 223 10.92 3.60 8.83
C ILE A 223 9.82 4.02 9.79
N HIS A 224 9.67 5.33 9.97
CA HIS A 224 8.67 5.95 10.84
C HIS A 224 8.08 7.19 10.13
N PRO A 225 7.00 7.78 10.63
CA PRO A 225 6.51 9.02 10.05
C PRO A 225 7.61 10.10 10.00
N ASP A 226 7.60 10.87 8.92
CA ASP A 226 8.56 11.89 8.49
C ASP A 226 9.96 11.37 8.13
N SER A 227 10.16 10.05 8.09
CA SER A 227 11.36 9.47 7.48
C SER A 227 11.28 9.49 5.96
N ASN A 228 12.42 9.64 5.29
CA ASN A 228 12.52 9.70 3.83
C ASN A 228 12.91 8.33 3.28
N ASN A 229 12.02 7.71 2.50
CA ASN A 229 12.20 6.33 2.03
C ASN A 229 11.82 6.19 0.56
N THR A 230 12.48 5.27 -0.13
CA THR A 230 12.02 4.81 -1.45
C THR A 230 10.99 3.69 -1.28
N VAL A 231 10.18 3.45 -2.31
CA VAL A 231 9.28 2.29 -2.33
C VAL A 231 10.02 0.96 -2.14
N VAL A 232 11.25 0.87 -2.64
CA VAL A 232 12.13 -0.30 -2.45
C VAL A 232 12.51 -0.51 -0.98
N ALA A 233 12.80 0.57 -0.24
CA ALA A 233 13.11 0.49 1.18
C ALA A 233 11.88 0.02 1.99
N LEU A 234 10.70 0.59 1.69
CA LEU A 234 9.43 0.16 2.27
C LEU A 234 9.15 -1.32 2.00
N HIS A 235 9.27 -1.74 0.75
CA HIS A 235 9.05 -3.13 0.34
C HIS A 235 10.00 -4.09 1.05
N THR A 236 11.28 -3.76 1.13
CA THR A 236 12.28 -4.57 1.84
C THR A 236 11.96 -4.72 3.33
N ALA A 237 11.53 -3.64 3.99
CA ALA A 237 11.12 -3.67 5.39
C ALA A 237 9.88 -4.55 5.61
N LEU A 238 8.88 -4.42 4.74
CA LEU A 238 7.64 -5.19 4.84
C LEU A 238 7.86 -6.68 4.58
N ILE A 239 8.64 -7.05 3.55
CA ILE A 239 9.02 -8.45 3.29
C ILE A 239 9.74 -9.05 4.51
N LYS A 240 10.66 -8.29 5.12
CA LYS A 240 11.38 -8.74 6.31
C LYS A 240 10.46 -9.02 7.49
N GLY A 241 9.42 -8.20 7.70
CA GLY A 241 8.48 -8.36 8.81
C GLY A 241 7.35 -9.37 8.55
N LEU A 242 6.87 -9.45 7.31
CA LEU A 242 5.72 -10.30 6.93
C LEU A 242 6.15 -11.68 6.42
N GLY A 243 7.36 -11.80 5.85
CA GLY A 243 7.81 -12.99 5.12
C GLY A 243 7.05 -13.25 3.82
N LYS A 244 6.22 -12.29 3.38
CA LYS A 244 5.31 -12.36 2.22
C LYS A 244 5.28 -11.05 1.46
N ASN A 245 5.04 -11.11 0.15
CA ASN A 245 5.01 -9.96 -0.75
C ASN A 245 3.72 -9.13 -0.60
N PRO A 246 3.76 -7.91 -0.02
CA PRO A 246 2.60 -7.04 0.07
C PRO A 246 2.48 -6.13 -1.16
N SER A 247 1.37 -5.40 -1.26
CA SER A 247 1.25 -4.25 -2.16
C SER A 247 1.36 -2.93 -1.39
N ILE A 248 2.06 -1.96 -1.96
CA ILE A 248 2.32 -0.64 -1.38
C ILE A 248 1.62 0.41 -2.22
N HIS A 249 0.70 1.16 -1.63
CA HIS A 249 -0.08 2.17 -2.34
C HIS A 249 0.25 3.57 -1.84
N CYS A 250 0.32 4.51 -2.77
CA CYS A 250 0.53 5.91 -2.54
C CYS A 250 -0.61 6.74 -3.14
N LEU A 251 -0.85 7.88 -2.50
CA LEU A 251 -1.58 8.98 -3.07
C LEU A 251 -0.59 9.97 -3.70
N TYR A 252 -0.73 10.22 -4.99
CA TYR A 252 0.07 11.21 -5.69
C TYR A 252 -0.63 12.57 -5.71
N ASP A 253 0.00 13.55 -5.07
CA ASP A 253 -0.37 14.96 -5.16
C ASP A 253 0.37 15.61 -6.33
N GLY A 254 -0.31 15.68 -7.47
CA GLY A 254 0.23 16.30 -8.67
C GLY A 254 0.43 17.82 -8.58
N LYS A 255 -0.10 18.49 -7.55
CA LYS A 255 0.08 19.95 -7.37
C LYS A 255 1.47 20.26 -6.81
N ASN A 256 1.95 19.43 -5.87
CA ASN A 256 3.28 19.59 -5.27
C ASN A 256 4.31 18.59 -5.77
N ASP A 257 3.92 17.65 -6.64
CA ASP A 257 4.78 16.54 -7.09
C ASP A 257 5.28 15.70 -5.89
N ILE A 258 4.33 15.33 -5.01
CA ILE A 258 4.59 14.56 -3.79
C ILE A 258 3.79 13.26 -3.81
N SER A 259 4.46 12.14 -3.57
CA SER A 259 3.82 10.83 -3.39
C SER A 259 3.73 10.50 -1.90
N TYR A 260 2.53 10.49 -1.33
CA TYR A 260 2.28 10.14 0.06
C TYR A 260 1.94 8.66 0.22
N LEU A 261 2.55 7.97 1.18
CA LEU A 261 2.18 6.60 1.55
C LEU A 261 0.72 6.59 2.02
N ALA A 262 -0.12 5.79 1.37
CA ALA A 262 -1.56 5.71 1.62
C ALA A 262 -1.91 4.39 2.29
N ASP A 263 -1.71 3.27 1.60
CA ASP A 263 -2.12 1.96 2.09
C ASP A 263 -1.00 0.91 2.00
N ILE A 264 -1.03 -0.03 2.93
CA ILE A 264 -0.33 -1.31 2.80
C ILE A 264 -1.36 -2.42 2.73
N ARG A 265 -1.25 -3.26 1.71
CA ARG A 265 -2.16 -4.37 1.45
C ARG A 265 -1.41 -5.69 1.60
N ILE A 266 -1.94 -6.58 2.43
CA ILE A 266 -1.40 -7.93 2.64
C ILE A 266 -2.45 -8.97 2.26
N CYS A 267 -2.02 -10.12 1.76
CA CYS A 267 -2.94 -11.10 1.17
C CYS A 267 -3.07 -12.37 2.00
N PHE A 268 -4.27 -12.96 1.98
CA PHE A 268 -4.60 -14.20 2.66
C PHE A 268 -5.29 -15.18 1.70
N ASN A 269 -4.96 -16.46 1.81
CA ASN A 269 -5.70 -17.49 1.08
C ASN A 269 -7.10 -17.73 1.71
N LYS A 270 -7.92 -18.60 1.09
CA LYS A 270 -9.24 -18.98 1.62
C LYS A 270 -9.21 -19.71 2.97
N SER A 271 -8.04 -20.16 3.42
CA SER A 271 -7.81 -20.72 4.75
C SER A 271 -7.39 -19.66 5.78
N LEU A 272 -7.40 -18.37 5.39
CA LEU A 272 -7.00 -17.22 6.21
C LEU A 272 -5.51 -17.21 6.60
N GLU A 273 -4.67 -17.87 5.81
CA GLU A 273 -3.22 -17.90 5.99
C GLU A 273 -2.55 -16.85 5.10
N LEU A 274 -1.52 -16.18 5.62
CA LEU A 274 -0.80 -15.13 4.93
C LEU A 274 -0.09 -15.68 3.68
N VAL A 275 -0.32 -15.05 2.54
CA VAL A 275 0.27 -15.41 1.24
C VAL A 275 0.80 -14.18 0.52
N ASP A 276 1.56 -14.41 -0.55
CA ASP A 276 2.07 -13.35 -1.41
C ASP A 276 0.91 -12.74 -2.22
N CYS A 277 0.94 -11.42 -2.44
CA CYS A 277 -0.06 -10.71 -3.24
C CYS A 277 0.18 -10.79 -4.76
N ASP A 278 1.12 -11.62 -5.21
CA ASP A 278 1.51 -11.75 -6.62
C ASP A 278 0.29 -12.05 -7.52
N GLY A 279 0.14 -11.29 -8.61
CA GLY A 279 -0.97 -11.44 -9.56
C GLY A 279 -2.25 -10.68 -9.19
N VAL A 280 -2.29 -9.99 -8.05
CA VAL A 280 -3.32 -8.99 -7.78
C VAL A 280 -3.09 -7.81 -8.72
N LEU A 281 -3.99 -7.64 -9.68
CA LEU A 281 -4.00 -6.52 -10.62
C LEU A 281 -5.27 -5.71 -10.38
N ARG A 282 -5.16 -4.70 -9.52
CA ARG A 282 -6.20 -3.69 -9.27
C ARG A 282 -5.72 -2.33 -9.76
N ASP A 283 -5.25 -1.51 -8.83
CA ASP A 283 -4.78 -0.13 -8.96
C ASP A 283 -3.26 -0.03 -8.80
N ALA A 284 -2.54 -1.16 -8.82
CA ALA A 284 -1.08 -1.25 -8.70
C ALA A 284 -0.49 -2.19 -9.75
N THR A 285 0.81 -2.04 -10.02
CA THR A 285 1.56 -2.86 -10.98
C THR A 285 2.75 -3.53 -10.32
N SER A 286 3.19 -4.66 -10.88
CA SER A 286 4.43 -5.34 -10.47
C SER A 286 5.64 -4.68 -11.14
N ILE A 287 6.61 -4.27 -10.33
CA ILE A 287 7.85 -3.64 -10.78
C ILE A 287 9.05 -4.41 -10.24
N ASP A 288 9.90 -4.86 -11.16
CA ASP A 288 11.13 -5.57 -10.81
C ASP A 288 12.26 -4.60 -10.45
N TYR A 289 12.99 -4.92 -9.38
CA TYR A 289 14.21 -4.20 -9.00
C TYR A 289 15.27 -5.17 -8.47
N PRO A 290 16.54 -4.74 -8.33
CA PRO A 290 17.57 -5.58 -7.69
C PRO A 290 17.20 -5.87 -6.23
N GLY A 291 16.58 -7.02 -5.97
CA GLY A 291 16.12 -7.43 -4.64
C GLY A 291 14.73 -8.06 -4.62
N GLY A 292 13.95 -7.95 -5.69
CA GLY A 292 12.63 -8.59 -5.79
C GLY A 292 11.69 -7.87 -6.75
N THR A 293 10.40 -8.17 -6.63
CA THR A 293 9.32 -7.56 -7.39
C THR A 293 8.35 -6.92 -6.41
N VAL A 294 8.17 -5.59 -6.49
CA VAL A 294 7.22 -4.86 -5.65
C VAL A 294 5.92 -4.65 -6.41
N ILE A 295 4.79 -4.82 -5.73
CA ILE A 295 3.47 -4.45 -6.26
C ILE A 295 3.15 -3.05 -5.73
N THR A 296 3.03 -2.06 -6.62
CA THR A 296 2.84 -0.67 -6.19
C THR A 296 2.26 0.23 -7.27
N ASN A 297 1.59 1.30 -6.84
CA ASN A 297 1.27 2.47 -7.67
C ASN A 297 2.15 3.69 -7.34
N CYS A 298 3.05 3.57 -6.35
CA CYS A 298 3.97 4.62 -5.96
C CYS A 298 5.02 4.85 -7.05
N HIS A 299 5.46 6.10 -7.19
CA HIS A 299 6.53 6.44 -8.12
C HIS A 299 7.87 5.83 -7.67
N ILE A 300 8.44 4.91 -8.47
CA ILE A 300 9.61 4.12 -8.03
C ILE A 300 10.92 4.94 -7.88
N SER A 301 11.08 5.98 -8.68
CA SER A 301 12.28 6.85 -8.64
C SER A 301 12.16 8.06 -7.70
N GLN A 302 11.00 8.26 -7.06
CA GLN A 302 10.80 9.36 -6.13
C GLN A 302 10.75 8.84 -4.69
N ALA A 303 10.95 9.76 -3.74
CA ALA A 303 10.71 9.48 -2.34
C ALA A 303 9.22 9.27 -2.08
N VAL A 304 8.90 8.32 -1.21
CA VAL A 304 7.57 8.12 -0.65
C VAL A 304 7.51 8.85 0.69
N HIS A 305 6.66 9.87 0.76
CA HIS A 305 6.44 10.65 1.96
C HIS A 305 5.50 9.92 2.91
N TYR A 306 5.93 9.70 4.15
CA TYR A 306 5.13 9.06 5.18
C TYR A 306 4.83 10.09 6.29
N PRO A 307 3.77 10.92 6.19
CA PRO A 307 3.66 12.13 7.02
C PRO A 307 3.13 11.84 8.43
N SER A 308 3.71 12.45 9.48
CA SER A 308 3.24 12.30 10.87
C SER A 308 2.00 13.14 11.20
N LEU A 309 1.75 14.18 10.41
CA LEU A 309 0.61 15.08 10.49
C LEU A 309 -0.08 15.14 9.14
N VAL A 310 -1.39 15.45 9.12
CA VAL A 310 -2.10 15.69 7.86
C VAL A 310 -1.40 16.85 7.13
N PRO A 311 -0.95 16.67 5.88
CA PRO A 311 -0.43 17.77 5.08
C PRO A 311 -1.38 18.99 5.05
N GLY A 312 -0.77 20.18 5.00
CA GLY A 312 -1.50 21.44 5.04
C GLY A 312 -2.37 21.65 3.80
N ARG A 313 -3.52 22.31 3.98
CA ARG A 313 -4.36 22.72 2.85
C ARG A 313 -3.68 23.82 2.05
N HIS A 314 -3.90 23.80 0.74
CA HIS A 314 -3.58 24.94 -0.10
C HIS A 314 -4.55 26.09 0.18
N ILE A 315 -4.05 27.17 0.78
CA ILE A 315 -4.71 28.48 0.71
C ILE A 315 -4.15 29.17 -0.52
N ILE A 316 -4.87 29.12 -1.64
CA ILE A 316 -4.57 30.02 -2.76
C ILE A 316 -4.99 31.42 -2.31
N SER A 317 -4.04 32.22 -1.85
CA SER A 317 -4.25 33.65 -1.67
C SER A 317 -4.32 34.29 -3.05
N TYR A 318 -5.54 34.56 -3.53
CA TYR A 318 -5.72 35.52 -4.62
C TYR A 318 -5.41 36.90 -4.05
N TYR A 319 -4.21 37.41 -4.35
CA TYR A 319 -3.85 38.81 -4.14
C TYR A 319 -4.13 39.64 -5.39
#